data_AF-A0A2H9P7G5-F1
#
_entry.id   AF-A0A2H9P7G5-F1
#
_cell.length_a   1.000
_cell.length_b   1.000
_cell.length_c   1.000
_cell.angle_alpha   90.00
_cell.angle_beta   90.00
_cell.angle_gamma   90.00
#
_symmetry.space_group_name_H-M   'P 1'
#
loop_
_entity.id
_entity.type
_entity.pdbx_description
1 polymer ?
#
loop_
_entity_poly.entity_id
_entity_poly.type
_entity_poly.pdbx_seq_one_letter_code
_entity_poly.pdbx_strand_id
1 'polypeptide(L)'
;MKNIPDDYFDSWSKSRVNLSNYFADPQGGSLAFIASYDPDALAVNINGSMAEIVPYHDYSGNTTLVFYAANDKRQTASNVVSLEIVPGSEWGNGLAASNGAESNDISSYLLLLWDGAQGEIPAGWECVSCTANAQLNNRYLYGSDTYVEAGGGSSTHTHTFGAYSSGTVSPVA
;
A
#
# COMPACT_ATOMS: atom_id res chain seq x y z
N MET A 1 -13.81 -17.51 22.68
CA MET A 1 -12.72 -16.69 22.12
C MET A 1 -12.69 -16.85 20.61
N LYS A 2 -12.40 -15.78 19.87
CA LYS A 2 -12.16 -15.83 18.42
C LYS A 2 -10.67 -15.63 18.12
N ASN A 3 -10.21 -16.13 16.98
CA ASN A 3 -8.84 -15.89 16.53
C ASN A 3 -8.66 -14.44 16.12
N ILE A 4 -7.56 -13.84 16.56
CA ILE A 4 -7.08 -12.55 16.09
C ILE A 4 -6.31 -12.81 14.79
N PRO A 5 -6.64 -12.12 13.68
CA PRO A 5 -5.98 -12.32 12.41
C PRO A 5 -4.53 -11.81 12.45
N ASP A 6 -3.69 -12.42 11.61
CA ASP A 6 -2.36 -11.91 11.27
C ASP A 6 -2.45 -10.55 10.56
N ASP A 7 -1.35 -9.80 10.55
CA ASP A 7 -1.34 -8.45 9.98
C ASP A 7 -0.08 -8.17 9.16
N TYR A 8 -0.22 -7.24 8.20
CA TYR A 8 0.82 -6.78 7.30
C TYR A 8 0.75 -5.25 7.20
N PHE A 9 1.84 -4.58 7.54
CA PHE A 9 1.92 -3.13 7.48
C PHE A 9 3.36 -2.65 7.47
N ASP A 10 3.56 -1.38 7.12
CA ASP A 10 4.89 -0.79 7.02
C ASP A 10 5.40 -0.26 8.37
N SER A 11 6.73 -0.14 8.50
CA SER A 11 7.41 0.27 9.73
C SER A 11 7.13 1.71 10.18
N TRP A 12 6.41 2.51 9.39
CA TRP A 12 6.00 3.88 9.72
C TRP A 12 4.50 4.00 10.01
N SER A 13 3.77 2.91 9.79
CA SER A 13 2.36 2.75 10.13
C SER A 13 2.19 2.10 11.51
N LYS A 14 0.93 1.99 11.93
CA LYS A 14 0.55 1.30 13.18
C LYS A 14 -0.67 0.43 12.98
N SER A 15 -0.64 -0.73 13.61
CA SER A 15 -1.80 -1.63 13.64
C SER A 15 -2.66 -1.36 14.88
N ARG A 16 -3.95 -1.61 14.73
CA ARG A 16 -4.99 -1.30 15.70
C ARG A 16 -5.93 -2.49 15.85
N VAL A 17 -5.98 -3.06 17.04
CA VAL A 17 -6.86 -4.20 17.35
C VAL A 17 -7.76 -3.88 18.54
N ASN A 18 -9.08 -3.99 18.35
CA ASN A 18 -10.03 -3.94 19.47
C ASN A 18 -10.22 -5.34 20.06
N LEU A 19 -9.61 -5.59 21.22
CA LEU A 19 -9.53 -6.89 21.88
C LEU A 19 -10.89 -7.42 22.36
N SER A 20 -11.87 -6.54 22.58
CA SER A 20 -13.25 -6.94 22.93
C SER A 20 -13.98 -7.67 21.80
N ASN A 21 -13.45 -7.63 20.56
CA ASN A 21 -14.00 -8.42 19.45
C ASN A 21 -13.60 -9.90 19.52
N TYR A 22 -12.57 -10.24 20.31
CA TYR A 22 -11.94 -11.56 20.34
C TYR A 22 -12.04 -12.24 21.71
N PHE A 23 -11.98 -11.43 22.77
CA PHE A 23 -12.18 -11.85 24.15
C PHE A 23 -13.56 -11.43 24.66
N ALA A 24 -14.18 -12.32 25.44
CA ALA A 24 -15.43 -12.05 26.14
C ALA A 24 -15.41 -12.77 27.49
N ASP A 25 -15.94 -12.13 28.52
CA ASP A 25 -16.20 -12.76 29.81
C ASP A 25 -17.68 -13.21 29.84
N PRO A 26 -17.98 -14.52 29.80
CA PRO A 26 -19.36 -15.02 29.80
C PRO A 26 -20.12 -14.71 31.09
N GLN A 27 -19.41 -14.47 32.20
CA GLN A 27 -20.02 -14.16 33.49
C GLN A 27 -20.28 -12.66 33.67
N GLY A 28 -19.82 -11.84 32.73
CA GLY A 28 -19.80 -10.40 32.85
C GLY A 28 -18.66 -9.95 33.76
N GLY A 29 -17.94 -8.91 33.35
CA GLY A 29 -16.77 -8.43 34.06
C GLY A 29 -15.91 -7.53 33.19
N SER A 30 -15.08 -6.71 33.82
CA SER A 30 -14.06 -5.96 33.10
C SER A 30 -12.85 -6.85 32.85
N LEU A 31 -12.36 -6.85 31.61
CA LEU A 31 -11.13 -7.53 31.23
C LEU A 31 -9.98 -6.54 31.22
N ALA A 32 -8.89 -6.90 31.87
CA ALA A 32 -7.60 -6.25 31.74
C ALA A 32 -6.80 -6.96 30.63
N PHE A 33 -6.06 -6.20 29.83
CA PHE A 33 -5.33 -6.73 28.68
C PHE A 33 -3.85 -6.43 28.80
N ILE A 34 -3.03 -7.42 28.44
CA ILE A 34 -1.57 -7.29 28.27
C ILE A 34 -1.13 -8.04 27.01
N ALA A 35 0.08 -7.76 26.53
CA ALA A 35 0.67 -8.43 25.38
C ALA A 35 2.06 -8.96 25.71
N SER A 36 2.39 -10.13 25.15
CA SER A 36 3.76 -10.63 25.03
C SER A 36 4.21 -10.44 23.59
N TYR A 37 5.35 -9.81 23.39
CA TYR A 37 5.90 -9.44 22.09
C TYR A 37 7.41 -9.28 22.19
N ASP A 38 8.08 -9.15 21.05
CA ASP A 38 9.50 -8.80 20.97
C ASP A 38 9.70 -7.29 21.21
N PRO A 39 10.27 -6.88 22.36
CA PRO A 39 10.44 -5.48 22.70
C PRO A 39 11.57 -4.79 21.92
N ASP A 40 12.37 -5.53 21.15
CA ASP A 40 13.36 -4.96 20.23
C ASP A 40 12.74 -4.65 18.85
N ALA A 41 11.59 -5.26 18.54
CA ALA A 41 10.89 -5.10 17.26
C ALA A 41 9.78 -4.04 17.30
N LEU A 42 9.01 -4.00 18.38
CA LEU A 42 7.78 -3.20 18.46
C LEU A 42 7.45 -2.76 19.89
N ALA A 43 6.57 -1.76 19.96
CA ALA A 43 5.89 -1.33 21.17
C ALA A 43 4.38 -1.62 21.05
N VAL A 44 3.78 -2.15 22.12
CA VAL A 44 2.32 -2.34 22.22
C VAL A 44 1.77 -1.46 23.33
N ASN A 45 0.91 -0.51 22.97
CA ASN A 45 0.19 0.33 23.92
C ASN A 45 -1.28 -0.08 23.96
N ILE A 46 -1.79 -0.40 25.15
CA ILE A 46 -3.17 -0.85 25.33
C ILE A 46 -3.92 0.14 26.21
N ASN A 47 -4.97 0.74 25.63
CA ASN A 47 -5.88 1.63 26.36
C ASN A 47 -7.30 1.05 26.35
N GLY A 48 -7.75 0.57 27.51
CA GLY A 48 -8.98 -0.21 27.61
C GLY A 48 -8.87 -1.49 26.78
N SER A 49 -9.75 -1.66 25.79
CA SER A 49 -9.72 -2.79 24.85
C SER A 49 -8.96 -2.50 23.56
N MET A 50 -8.49 -1.27 23.35
CA MET A 50 -7.84 -0.87 22.11
C MET A 50 -6.32 -1.04 22.23
N ALA A 51 -5.78 -2.02 21.51
CA ALA A 51 -4.34 -2.20 21.34
C ALA A 51 -3.84 -1.44 20.12
N GLU A 52 -2.78 -0.66 20.30
CA GLU A 52 -2.02 0.00 19.25
C GLU A 52 -0.63 -0.63 19.19
N ILE A 53 -0.26 -1.15 18.01
CA ILE A 53 0.98 -1.86 17.74
C ILE A 53 1.83 -0.96 16.85
N VAL A 54 3.02 -0.59 17.33
CA VAL A 54 3.92 0.36 16.67
C VAL A 54 5.31 -0.29 16.53
N PRO A 55 5.78 -0.57 15.31
CA PRO A 55 7.16 -0.99 15.07
C PRO A 55 8.12 0.12 15.46
N TYR A 56 9.35 -0.23 15.85
CA TYR A 56 10.39 0.78 15.93
C TYR A 56 10.75 1.31 14.54
N HIS A 57 11.14 2.58 14.49
CA HIS A 57 11.64 3.24 13.30
C HIS A 57 12.74 2.36 12.68
N ASP A 58 12.50 1.88 11.45
CA ASP A 58 13.38 1.02 10.65
C ASP A 58 13.35 -0.50 10.95
N TYR A 59 12.51 -0.98 11.87
CA TYR A 59 12.30 -2.43 12.00
C TYR A 59 11.59 -2.97 10.76
N SER A 60 12.15 -4.02 10.15
CA SER A 60 11.48 -4.82 9.13
C SER A 60 11.78 -6.29 9.34
N GLY A 61 10.81 -7.13 9.00
CA GLY A 61 10.85 -8.57 9.20
C GLY A 61 9.58 -9.11 9.83
N ASN A 62 9.59 -10.42 10.07
CA ASN A 62 8.47 -11.12 10.67
C ASN A 62 8.66 -11.20 12.18
N THR A 63 7.60 -10.88 12.92
CA THR A 63 7.55 -11.01 14.37
C THR A 63 6.21 -11.58 14.79
N THR A 64 6.08 -11.90 16.07
CA THR A 64 4.84 -12.47 16.60
C THR A 64 4.45 -11.80 17.92
N LEU A 65 3.16 -11.82 18.21
CA LEU A 65 2.65 -11.39 19.50
C LEU A 65 1.51 -12.29 19.99
N VAL A 66 1.30 -12.28 21.30
CA VAL A 66 0.18 -12.95 21.96
C VAL A 66 -0.45 -11.97 22.94
N PHE A 67 -1.77 -11.79 22.83
CA PHE A 67 -2.54 -11.02 23.80
C PHE A 67 -3.05 -11.91 24.92
N TYR A 68 -3.17 -11.33 26.11
CA TYR A 68 -3.79 -12.00 27.25
C TYR A 68 -4.91 -11.13 27.79
N ALA A 69 -6.07 -11.76 28.02
CA ALA A 69 -7.16 -11.17 28.78
C ALA A 69 -7.17 -11.76 30.17
N ALA A 70 -7.18 -10.89 31.19
CA ALA A 70 -7.27 -11.28 32.58
C ALA A 70 -8.52 -10.67 33.23
N ASN A 71 -9.17 -11.45 34.09
CA ASN A 71 -10.10 -10.94 35.10
C ASN A 71 -9.52 -11.20 36.50
N ASP A 72 -10.31 -10.99 37.54
CA ASP A 72 -9.92 -11.20 38.94
C ASP A 72 -9.48 -12.64 39.28
N LYS A 73 -9.74 -13.60 38.40
CA LYS A 73 -9.59 -15.04 38.68
C LYS A 73 -8.77 -15.81 37.66
N ARG A 74 -8.69 -15.35 36.41
CA ARG A 74 -8.14 -16.13 35.29
C ARG A 74 -7.45 -15.22 34.29
N GLN A 75 -6.43 -15.78 33.65
CA GLN A 75 -5.77 -15.22 32.47
C GLN A 75 -5.92 -16.19 31.31
N THR A 76 -6.33 -15.67 30.14
CA THR A 76 -6.51 -16.45 28.91
C THR A 76 -5.67 -15.82 27.81
N ALA A 77 -4.85 -16.65 27.15
CA ALA A 77 -4.04 -16.23 26.02
C ALA A 77 -4.83 -16.29 24.70
N SER A 78 -4.43 -15.47 23.72
CA SER A 78 -4.86 -15.59 22.32
C SER A 78 -4.12 -16.66 21.54
N ASN A 79 -4.53 -16.84 20.28
CA ASN A 79 -3.63 -17.40 19.28
C ASN A 79 -2.39 -16.52 19.13
N VAL A 80 -1.33 -17.11 18.59
CA VAL A 80 -0.19 -16.36 18.09
C VAL A 80 -0.64 -15.56 16.88
N VAL A 81 -0.34 -14.27 16.89
CA VAL A 81 -0.56 -13.34 15.77
C VAL A 81 0.79 -13.15 15.09
N SER A 82 0.86 -13.48 13.80
CA SER A 82 2.02 -13.22 12.97
C SER A 82 1.91 -11.81 12.40
N LEU A 83 3.00 -11.05 12.50
CA LEU A 83 3.11 -9.73 11.92
C LEU A 83 4.23 -9.74 10.89
N GLU A 84 3.91 -9.31 9.68
CA GLU A 84 4.90 -9.04 8.64
C GLU A 84 5.08 -7.52 8.54
N ILE A 85 6.24 -7.03 8.97
CA ILE A 85 6.56 -5.61 8.96
C ILE A 85 7.54 -5.36 7.82
N VAL A 86 7.09 -4.59 6.84
CA VAL A 86 7.91 -4.20 5.69
C VAL A 86 8.52 -2.82 5.92
N PRO A 87 9.67 -2.50 5.28
CA PRO A 87 10.25 -1.17 5.39
C PRO A 87 9.23 -0.07 5.07
N GLY A 88 9.22 0.99 5.87
CA GLY A 88 8.44 2.19 5.65
C GLY A 88 8.86 2.92 4.39
N SER A 89 7.90 3.52 3.69
CA SER A 89 8.17 4.43 2.59
C SER A 89 7.29 5.67 2.70
N GLU A 90 7.85 6.84 2.35
CA GLU A 90 7.13 8.13 2.35
C GLU A 90 5.95 8.16 1.38
N TRP A 91 5.86 7.14 0.52
CA TRP A 91 4.91 7.04 -0.59
C TRP A 91 3.99 5.81 -0.49
N GLY A 92 4.05 5.07 0.62
CA GLY A 92 3.35 3.81 0.79
C GLY A 92 3.99 2.68 -0.03
N ASN A 93 3.92 1.46 0.49
CA ASN A 93 4.54 0.28 -0.13
C ASN A 93 3.86 -0.19 -1.44
N GLY A 94 3.11 0.70 -2.10
CA GLY A 94 2.57 0.50 -3.45
C GLY A 94 3.64 0.38 -4.53
N LEU A 95 4.89 0.75 -4.26
CA LEU A 95 6.02 0.57 -5.18
C LEU A 95 6.91 -0.65 -4.87
N ALA A 96 6.76 -1.30 -3.71
CA ALA A 96 7.48 -2.55 -3.41
C ALA A 96 6.83 -3.78 -4.07
N ALA A 97 5.59 -3.65 -4.57
CA ALA A 97 4.88 -4.69 -5.32
C ALA A 97 5.18 -4.67 -6.83
N SER A 98 5.82 -3.63 -7.38
CA SER A 98 5.95 -3.45 -8.84
C SER A 98 7.13 -4.21 -9.47
N ASN A 99 7.86 -5.04 -8.71
CA ASN A 99 8.69 -6.09 -9.31
C ASN A 99 7.85 -7.28 -9.81
N GLY A 100 6.53 -7.27 -9.60
CA GLY A 100 5.57 -8.13 -10.30
C GLY A 100 4.70 -7.27 -11.20
N ALA A 101 4.74 -7.54 -12.51
CA ALA A 101 3.95 -6.88 -13.53
C ALA A 101 2.51 -6.58 -13.05
N GLU A 102 2.19 -5.30 -12.93
CA GLU A 102 0.80 -4.90 -12.72
C GLU A 102 -0.02 -5.34 -13.93
N SER A 103 -1.15 -5.98 -13.65
CA SER A 103 -2.09 -6.47 -14.67
C SER A 103 -2.60 -5.31 -15.51
N ASN A 104 -2.01 -5.11 -16.68
CA ASN A 104 -2.39 -4.10 -17.65
C ASN A 104 -3.67 -4.52 -18.40
N ASP A 105 -4.84 -4.30 -17.79
CA ASP A 105 -6.12 -4.34 -18.50
C ASP A 105 -6.44 -2.97 -19.12
N ILE A 106 -5.48 -2.43 -19.88
CA ILE A 106 -5.62 -1.18 -20.63
C ILE A 106 -5.68 -1.54 -22.11
N SER A 107 -6.89 -1.67 -22.63
CA SER A 107 -7.16 -2.26 -23.93
C SER A 107 -6.79 -1.40 -25.13
N SER A 108 -6.21 -0.20 -24.99
CA SER A 108 -5.87 0.63 -26.15
C SER A 108 -4.86 1.74 -25.83
N TYR A 109 -3.58 1.44 -26.06
CA TYR A 109 -2.44 2.39 -26.18
C TYR A 109 -1.94 3.03 -24.88
N LEU A 110 -0.86 2.47 -24.33
CA LEU A 110 -0.04 3.09 -23.29
C LEU A 110 1.24 3.65 -23.91
N LEU A 111 1.61 4.87 -23.51
CA LEU A 111 2.96 5.39 -23.74
C LEU A 111 3.75 5.26 -22.45
N LEU A 112 4.82 4.47 -22.49
CA LEU A 112 5.72 4.25 -21.36
C LEU A 112 7.02 5.03 -21.57
N LEU A 113 7.57 5.58 -20.48
CA LEU A 113 8.84 6.31 -20.46
C LEU A 113 9.92 5.39 -19.87
N TRP A 114 11.04 5.26 -20.58
CA TRP A 114 12.22 4.53 -20.12
C TRP A 114 13.33 5.53 -19.77
N ASP A 115 13.91 5.41 -18.58
CA ASP A 115 14.96 6.30 -18.06
C ASP A 115 16.33 5.63 -17.86
N GLY A 116 16.46 4.36 -18.26
CA GLY A 116 17.72 3.61 -18.23
C GLY A 116 18.66 3.95 -19.39
N ALA A 117 19.88 3.38 -19.36
CA ALA A 117 20.91 3.65 -20.37
C ALA A 117 20.48 3.25 -21.79
N GLN A 118 20.95 4.01 -22.79
CA GLN A 118 20.74 3.70 -24.21
C GLN A 118 21.41 2.36 -24.55
N GLY A 119 20.60 1.37 -24.94
CA GLY A 119 21.06 0.00 -25.20
C GLY A 119 20.58 -1.03 -24.18
N GLU A 120 20.12 -0.58 -23.01
CA GLU A 120 19.56 -1.43 -21.94
C GLU A 120 18.02 -1.47 -21.98
N ILE A 121 17.43 -1.06 -23.10
CA ILE A 121 15.98 -1.02 -23.26
C ILE A 121 15.43 -2.46 -23.22
N PRO A 122 14.42 -2.77 -22.38
CA PRO A 122 13.91 -4.12 -22.24
C PRO A 122 13.41 -4.72 -23.56
N ALA A 123 13.56 -6.03 -23.71
CA ALA A 123 13.05 -6.75 -24.86
C ALA A 123 11.52 -6.55 -25.00
N GLY A 124 11.06 -6.27 -26.23
CA GLY A 124 9.65 -5.98 -26.53
C GLY A 124 9.30 -4.48 -26.51
N TRP A 125 10.24 -3.61 -26.13
CA TRP A 125 10.09 -2.17 -26.23
C TRP A 125 10.75 -1.65 -27.51
N GLU A 126 10.08 -0.75 -28.20
CA GLU A 126 10.62 -0.06 -29.37
C GLU A 126 11.06 1.35 -28.96
N CYS A 127 12.35 1.68 -29.16
CA CYS A 127 12.79 3.04 -28.92
C CYS A 127 12.41 3.96 -30.09
N VAL A 128 11.44 4.84 -29.86
CA VAL A 128 10.94 5.77 -30.88
C VAL A 128 11.67 7.13 -30.91
N SER A 129 12.58 7.39 -29.96
CA SER A 129 13.33 8.65 -29.82
C SER A 129 14.86 8.50 -29.87
N CYS A 130 15.40 7.27 -29.88
CA CYS A 130 16.84 7.04 -29.78
C CYS A 130 17.64 7.32 -31.07
N THR A 131 17.01 7.23 -32.24
CA THR A 131 17.68 7.38 -33.54
C THR A 131 17.61 8.81 -34.02
N ALA A 132 18.76 9.37 -34.44
CA ALA A 132 18.81 10.64 -35.17
C ALA A 132 17.85 10.55 -36.36
N ASN A 133 16.85 11.45 -36.41
CA ASN A 133 15.76 11.51 -37.38
C ASN A 133 14.57 10.54 -37.19
N ALA A 134 14.47 9.82 -36.07
CA ALA A 134 13.20 9.18 -35.71
C ALA A 134 12.11 10.26 -35.50
N GLN A 135 10.86 9.92 -35.83
CA GLN A 135 9.75 10.89 -35.82
C GLN A 135 9.56 11.59 -34.47
N LEU A 136 9.98 10.96 -33.37
CA LEU A 136 9.86 11.48 -32.01
C LEU A 136 11.21 11.85 -31.36
N ASN A 137 12.33 11.80 -32.09
CA ASN A 137 13.61 12.26 -31.56
C ASN A 137 13.58 13.78 -31.33
N ASN A 138 14.09 14.24 -30.18
CA ASN A 138 14.01 15.62 -29.69
C ASN A 138 12.59 16.19 -29.60
N ARG A 139 11.57 15.34 -29.53
CA ARG A 139 10.18 15.76 -29.25
C ARG A 139 9.82 15.40 -27.82
N TYR A 140 9.24 16.36 -27.12
CA TYR A 140 8.74 16.17 -25.75
C TYR A 140 7.25 15.91 -25.79
N LEU A 141 6.76 15.11 -24.85
CA LEU A 141 5.33 14.91 -24.67
C LEU A 141 4.70 16.20 -24.16
N TYR A 142 3.60 16.57 -24.79
CA TYR A 142 2.82 17.75 -24.45
C TYR A 142 1.39 17.33 -24.14
N GLY A 143 0.98 17.51 -22.88
CA GLY A 143 -0.41 17.37 -22.47
C GLY A 143 -1.16 18.68 -22.65
N SER A 144 -2.21 18.68 -23.46
CA SER A 144 -3.10 19.83 -23.69
C SER A 144 -4.55 19.36 -23.71
N ASP A 145 -5.44 20.13 -23.11
CA ASP A 145 -6.90 19.93 -23.22
C ASP A 145 -7.48 20.59 -24.49
N THR A 146 -6.63 21.31 -25.23
CA THR A 146 -6.97 22.00 -26.47
C THR A 146 -5.96 21.63 -27.56
N TYR A 147 -6.46 21.20 -28.72
CA TYR A 147 -5.61 20.92 -29.88
C TYR A 147 -4.94 22.22 -30.34
N VAL A 148 -3.62 22.29 -30.24
CA VAL A 148 -2.81 23.41 -30.75
C VAL A 148 -1.83 22.88 -31.79
N GLU A 149 -1.93 23.41 -33.01
CA GLU A 149 -1.04 23.04 -34.14
C GLU A 149 0.39 23.57 -33.96
N ALA A 150 0.62 24.47 -33.00
CA ALA A 150 1.93 25.04 -32.71
C ALA A 150 2.07 25.38 -31.21
N GLY A 151 3.07 24.78 -30.56
CA GLY A 151 3.55 25.20 -29.23
C GLY A 151 3.34 24.14 -28.14
N GLY A 152 4.46 23.61 -27.62
CA GLY A 152 4.48 22.78 -26.42
C GLY A 152 4.15 23.59 -25.14
N GLY A 153 3.97 22.87 -24.04
CA GLY A 153 3.31 23.35 -22.84
C GLY A 153 4.07 24.37 -22.00
N SER A 154 3.28 25.16 -21.27
CA SER A 154 3.77 26.12 -20.27
C SER A 154 4.35 25.40 -19.04
N SER A 155 5.47 25.91 -18.52
CA SER A 155 6.14 25.41 -17.29
C SER A 155 5.36 25.67 -16.01
N THR A 156 4.29 26.47 -16.09
CA THR A 156 3.35 26.67 -14.98
C THR A 156 1.97 26.27 -15.46
N HIS A 157 1.55 25.05 -15.16
CA HIS A 157 0.15 24.67 -15.29
C HIS A 157 -0.35 24.07 -13.99
N THR A 158 -1.66 24.22 -13.78
CA THR A 158 -2.37 23.69 -12.62
C THR A 158 -3.22 22.54 -13.12
N HIS A 159 -2.94 21.33 -12.64
CA HIS A 159 -3.75 20.16 -12.97
C HIS A 159 -5.13 20.29 -12.33
N THR A 160 -6.16 20.44 -13.16
CA THR A 160 -7.55 20.34 -12.70
C THR A 160 -8.08 18.99 -13.18
N PHE A 161 -8.25 18.05 -12.26
CA PHE A 161 -8.83 16.74 -12.57
C PHE A 161 -10.32 16.89 -12.88
N GLY A 162 -10.73 16.50 -14.09
CA GLY A 162 -12.12 16.31 -14.48
C GLY A 162 -12.35 14.85 -14.88
N ALA A 163 -13.21 14.14 -14.16
CA ALA A 163 -13.62 12.79 -14.54
C ALA A 163 -14.86 12.86 -15.44
N TYR A 164 -14.82 12.18 -16.59
CA TYR A 164 -16.00 11.93 -17.42
C TYR A 164 -16.23 10.42 -17.53
N SER A 165 -17.44 9.97 -17.18
CA SER A 165 -17.89 8.61 -17.43
C SER A 165 -18.84 8.60 -18.62
N SER A 166 -18.43 8.04 -19.76
CA SER A 166 -19.38 7.65 -20.81
C SER A 166 -19.73 6.18 -20.63
N GLY A 167 -20.80 5.91 -19.87
CA GLY A 167 -21.39 4.58 -19.82
C GLY A 167 -22.09 4.29 -21.15
N THR A 168 -21.67 3.25 -21.87
CA THR A 168 -22.42 2.72 -23.01
C THR A 168 -23.57 1.88 -22.48
N VAL A 169 -24.82 2.33 -22.70
CA VAL A 169 -25.98 1.44 -22.63
C VAL A 169 -25.98 0.54 -23.86
N SER A 170 -25.88 -0.77 -23.64
CA SER A 170 -25.99 -1.80 -24.67
C SER A 170 -27.42 -1.82 -25.26
N PRO A 171 -27.61 -1.87 -26.59
CA PRO A 171 -28.92 -2.12 -27.16
C PRO A 171 -29.25 -3.61 -26.99
N VAL A 172 -30.40 -3.90 -26.37
CA VAL A 172 -31.01 -5.23 -26.36
C VAL A 172 -31.59 -5.50 -27.75
N ALA A 173 -31.22 -6.65 -28.33
CA ALA A 173 -31.83 -7.17 -29.56
C ALA A 173 -33.16 -7.88 -29.24
#